data_AF-A0A9W5VRE8-F1
#
_entry.id   AF-A0A9W5VRE8-F1
#
_cell.length_a   1.000
_cell.length_b   1.000
_cell.length_c   1.000
_cell.angle_alpha   90.00
_cell.angle_beta   90.00
_cell.angle_gamma   90.00
#
_symmetry.space_group_name_H-M   'P 1'
#
loop_
_entity.id
_entity.type
_entity.pdbx_description
1 polymer ?
#
loop_
_entity_poly.entity_id
_entity_poly.type
_entity_poly.pdbx_seq_one_letter_code
_entity_poly.pdbx_strand_id
1 'polypeptide(L)'
;MNAQDMIELNNKKRELLTSENEAAYGDMLVYLRISNVPEQQMEELLLEILDHLIEAQAENKNAYDIFGDNLQSYCDELISALPTQTKLEKASLIGFSISLLLAIQFGINAIISFFMFFFEKNNTLSSPPFSILGTTLSVSIIILGILFILYLLKRYSFNQKMNWKRRILFGFAFATPFCSAVFLNIYFQKQPYLIYHLNFWQNALIAILFFILYKLLYKKSNF
;
A
#
# COMPACT_ATOMS: atom_id res chain seq x y z
N MET A 1 8.35 -1.51 22.60
CA MET A 1 8.54 -0.56 21.48
C MET A 1 7.30 -0.60 20.62
N ASN A 2 6.92 0.51 20.00
CA ASN A 2 5.87 0.46 18.97
C ASN A 2 6.49 -0.04 17.64
N ALA A 3 5.66 -0.30 16.61
CA ALA A 3 6.15 -0.77 15.32
C ALA A 3 7.09 0.22 14.60
N GLN A 4 6.83 1.52 14.72
CA GLN A 4 7.65 2.56 14.09
C GLN A 4 9.06 2.60 14.69
N ASP A 5 9.19 2.49 16.02
CA ASP A 5 10.46 2.42 16.71
C ASP A 5 11.26 1.19 16.24
N MET A 6 10.57 0.06 16.01
CA MET A 6 11.19 -1.17 15.52
C MET A 6 11.69 -1.04 14.09
N ILE A 7 10.91 -0.40 13.21
CA ILE A 7 11.34 -0.10 11.83
C ILE A 7 12.58 0.80 11.83
N GLU A 8 12.62 1.82 12.67
CA GLU A 8 13.79 2.70 12.77
C GLU A 8 15.02 1.95 13.30
N LEU A 9 14.85 1.14 14.35
CA LEU A 9 15.92 0.30 14.88
C LEU A 9 16.42 -0.71 13.83
N ASN A 10 15.50 -1.30 13.09
CA ASN A 10 15.77 -2.23 12.02
C ASN A 10 16.67 -1.59 10.96
N ASN A 11 16.30 -0.41 10.47
CA ASN A 11 17.09 0.32 9.49
C ASN A 11 18.51 0.62 9.99
N LYS A 12 18.66 1.05 11.25
CA LYS A 12 19.98 1.29 11.86
C LYS A 12 20.83 0.02 11.97
N LYS A 13 20.24 -1.09 12.42
CA LYS A 13 20.95 -2.37 12.57
C LYS A 13 21.35 -2.99 11.23
N ARG A 14 20.54 -2.80 10.18
CA ARG A 14 20.84 -3.30 8.83
C ARG A 14 22.13 -2.74 8.26
N GLU A 15 22.49 -1.51 8.62
CA GLU A 15 23.77 -0.89 8.20
C GLU A 15 25.00 -1.62 8.74
N LEU A 16 24.84 -2.49 9.74
CA LEU A 16 25.91 -3.31 10.33
C LEU A 16 26.17 -4.61 9.56
N LEU A 17 25.29 -4.99 8.64
CA LEU A 17 25.41 -6.21 7.85
C LEU A 17 26.48 -6.06 6.75
N THR A 18 27.11 -7.17 6.39
CA THR A 18 27.88 -7.27 5.16
C THR A 18 26.95 -7.18 3.96
N SER A 19 27.46 -6.77 2.79
CA SER A 19 26.62 -6.60 1.59
C SER A 19 25.90 -7.88 1.16
N GLU A 20 26.48 -9.05 1.42
CA GLU A 20 25.83 -10.34 1.13
C GLU A 20 24.65 -10.61 2.07
N ASN A 21 24.86 -10.43 3.38
CA ASN A 21 23.82 -10.61 4.39
C ASN A 21 22.72 -9.55 4.29
N GLU A 22 23.09 -8.31 3.95
CA GLU A 22 22.14 -7.22 3.73
C GLU A 22 21.19 -7.53 2.56
N ALA A 23 21.73 -8.09 1.46
CA ALA A 23 20.92 -8.50 0.31
C ALA A 23 19.96 -9.63 0.65
N ALA A 24 20.46 -10.69 1.31
CA ALA A 24 19.64 -11.82 1.75
C ALA A 24 18.54 -11.38 2.73
N TYR A 25 18.90 -10.56 3.73
CA TYR A 25 17.97 -10.00 4.70
C TYR A 25 16.94 -9.08 4.03
N GLY A 26 17.35 -8.28 3.02
CA GLY A 26 16.45 -7.43 2.25
C GLY A 26 15.35 -8.23 1.54
N ASP A 27 15.71 -9.35 0.92
CA ASP A 27 14.77 -10.24 0.25
C ASP A 27 13.76 -10.84 1.24
N MET A 28 14.24 -11.28 2.42
CA MET A 28 13.40 -11.78 3.52
C MET A 28 12.47 -10.69 4.04
N LEU A 29 12.99 -9.49 4.28
CA LEU A 29 12.24 -8.34 4.82
C LEU A 29 11.05 -7.98 3.93
N VAL A 30 11.24 -7.92 2.61
CA VAL A 30 10.15 -7.66 1.65
C VAL A 30 9.11 -8.78 1.70
N TYR A 31 9.54 -10.04 1.71
CA TYR A 31 8.63 -11.18 1.74
C TYR A 31 7.76 -11.23 3.00
N LEU A 32 8.41 -11.00 4.14
CA LEU A 32 7.84 -11.06 5.47
C LEU A 32 6.87 -9.90 5.72
N ARG A 33 7.21 -8.66 5.36
CA ARG A 33 6.30 -7.49 5.51
C ARG A 33 5.03 -7.55 4.67
N ILE A 34 5.06 -8.24 3.52
CA ILE A 34 3.87 -8.43 2.67
C ILE A 34 3.01 -9.62 3.16
N SER A 35 3.49 -10.39 4.14
CA SER A 35 2.72 -11.48 4.71
C SER A 35 1.52 -10.99 5.52
N ASN A 36 0.63 -11.92 5.87
CA ASN A 36 -0.61 -11.61 6.57
C ASN A 36 -0.46 -11.67 8.11
N VAL A 37 0.66 -11.16 8.61
CA VAL A 37 0.99 -11.10 10.03
C VAL A 37 0.77 -9.65 10.52
N PRO A 38 0.30 -9.44 11.76
CA PRO A 38 0.26 -8.10 12.36
C PRO A 38 1.63 -7.40 12.32
N GLU A 39 1.65 -6.11 11.99
CA GLU A 39 2.89 -5.35 11.76
C GLU A 39 3.85 -5.44 12.95
N GLN A 40 3.35 -5.25 14.16
CA GLN A 40 4.19 -5.29 15.36
C GLN A 40 4.92 -6.64 15.52
N GLN A 41 4.20 -7.75 15.38
CA GLN A 41 4.78 -9.11 15.50
C GLN A 41 5.77 -9.38 14.37
N MET A 42 5.49 -8.84 13.18
CA MET A 42 6.38 -8.96 12.05
C MET A 42 7.69 -8.19 12.27
N GLU A 43 7.63 -6.96 12.76
CA GLU A 43 8.83 -6.17 13.04
C GLU A 43 9.64 -6.73 14.22
N GLU A 44 8.99 -7.34 15.22
CA GLU A 44 9.66 -8.10 16.30
C GLU A 44 10.47 -9.28 15.71
N LEU A 45 9.84 -10.10 14.87
CA LEU A 45 10.51 -11.22 14.18
C LEU A 45 11.67 -10.74 13.30
N LEU A 46 11.46 -9.65 12.55
CA LEU A 46 12.49 -9.10 11.67
C LEU A 46 13.72 -8.62 12.44
N LEU A 47 13.53 -8.02 13.63
CA LEU A 47 14.63 -7.64 14.50
C LEU A 47 15.36 -8.86 15.07
N GLU A 48 14.64 -9.92 15.44
CA GLU A 48 15.24 -11.17 15.92
C GLU A 48 16.11 -11.83 14.84
N ILE A 49 15.59 -11.96 13.61
CA ILE A 49 16.36 -12.48 12.47
C ILE A 49 17.61 -11.63 12.23
N LEU A 50 17.47 -10.30 12.30
CA LEU A 50 18.57 -9.36 12.07
C LEU A 50 19.66 -9.51 13.14
N ASP A 51 19.27 -9.67 14.41
CA ASP A 51 20.21 -9.86 15.52
C ASP A 51 20.98 -11.18 15.41
N HIS A 52 20.29 -12.29 15.12
CA HIS A 52 20.95 -13.57 14.86
C HIS A 52 21.91 -13.51 13.68
N LEU A 53 21.55 -12.77 12.63
CA LEU A 53 22.40 -12.62 11.45
C LEU A 53 23.65 -11.77 11.74
N ILE A 54 23.52 -10.70 12.53
CA ILE A 54 24.65 -9.88 12.97
C ILE A 54 25.62 -10.68 13.85
N GLU A 55 25.09 -11.47 14.78
CA GLU A 55 25.90 -12.32 15.66
C GLU A 55 26.69 -13.36 14.85
N ALA A 56 26.03 -14.08 13.96
CA ALA A 56 26.67 -15.11 13.15
C ALA A 56 27.67 -14.53 12.13
N GLN A 57 27.44 -13.31 11.64
CA GLN A 57 28.41 -12.59 10.82
C GLN A 57 29.74 -12.36 11.55
N ALA A 58 29.74 -12.18 12.88
CA ALA A 58 30.97 -12.08 13.67
C ALA A 58 31.80 -13.38 13.62
N GLU A 59 31.16 -14.51 13.34
CA GLU A 59 31.79 -15.81 13.11
C GLU A 59 32.07 -16.10 11.62
N ASN A 60 31.96 -15.09 10.74
CA ASN A 60 32.09 -15.20 9.28
C ASN A 60 31.06 -16.14 8.62
N LYS A 61 29.87 -16.29 9.21
CA LYS A 61 28.74 -17.02 8.61
C LYS A 61 27.83 -16.06 7.86
N ASN A 62 27.27 -16.51 6.74
CA ASN A 62 26.26 -15.78 5.99
C ASN A 62 24.83 -16.27 6.32
N ALA A 63 23.82 -15.60 5.78
CA ALA A 63 22.41 -15.95 5.99
C ALA A 63 22.07 -17.38 5.58
N TYR A 64 22.69 -17.90 4.52
CA TYR A 64 22.44 -19.26 4.01
C TYR A 64 23.06 -20.34 4.91
N ASP A 65 24.18 -20.04 5.57
CA ASP A 65 24.81 -20.94 6.55
C ASP A 65 23.95 -21.15 7.80
N ILE A 66 23.12 -20.15 8.15
CA ILE A 66 22.33 -20.14 9.40
C ILE A 66 20.88 -20.57 9.15
N PHE A 67 20.25 -19.98 8.12
CA PHE A 67 18.83 -20.16 7.82
C PHE A 67 18.60 -21.19 6.71
N GLY A 68 19.67 -21.72 6.12
CA GLY A 68 19.65 -22.69 5.03
C GLY A 68 19.58 -22.05 3.64
N ASP A 69 19.85 -22.88 2.61
CA ASP A 69 19.90 -22.44 1.21
C ASP A 69 18.56 -21.88 0.69
N ASN A 70 17.44 -22.30 1.29
CA ASN A 70 16.09 -21.87 0.89
C ASN A 70 15.46 -20.92 1.92
N LEU A 71 15.90 -19.66 1.87
CA LEU A 71 15.39 -18.59 2.73
C LEU A 71 13.87 -18.38 2.59
N GLN A 72 13.29 -18.64 1.42
CA GLN A 72 11.84 -18.52 1.23
C GLN A 72 11.08 -19.55 2.07
N SER A 73 11.53 -20.82 2.06
CA SER A 73 10.93 -21.88 2.87
C SER A 73 11.03 -21.56 4.36
N TYR A 74 12.19 -21.04 4.78
CA TYR A 74 12.39 -20.59 6.15
C TYR A 74 11.40 -19.47 6.54
N CYS A 75 11.22 -18.44 5.69
CA CYS A 75 10.22 -17.41 5.93
C CYS A 75 8.78 -17.96 5.98
N ASP A 76 8.44 -18.94 5.13
CA ASP A 76 7.12 -19.56 5.14
C ASP A 76 6.85 -20.31 6.46
N GLU A 77 7.86 -21.02 7.00
CA GLU A 77 7.78 -21.66 8.31
C GLU A 77 7.54 -20.64 9.44
N LEU A 78 8.30 -19.54 9.45
CA LEU A 78 8.12 -18.46 10.43
C LEU A 78 6.73 -17.82 10.36
N ILE A 79 6.23 -17.54 9.16
CA ILE A 79 4.88 -17.00 8.96
C ILE A 79 3.83 -17.98 9.49
N SER A 80 4.03 -19.29 9.28
CA SER A 80 3.08 -20.31 9.73
C SER A 80 3.00 -20.45 11.25
N ALA A 81 4.07 -20.10 11.96
CA ALA A 81 4.13 -20.10 13.41
C ALA A 81 3.52 -18.84 14.06
N LEU A 82 3.29 -17.78 13.27
CA LEU A 82 2.81 -16.50 13.76
C LEU A 82 1.28 -16.34 13.66
N PRO A 83 0.67 -15.48 14.51
CA PRO A 83 -0.74 -15.15 14.40
C PRO A 83 -1.04 -14.50 13.05
N THR A 84 -2.12 -14.95 12.41
CA THR A 84 -2.62 -14.28 11.20
C THR A 84 -3.59 -13.16 11.55
N GLN A 85 -3.57 -12.07 10.78
CA GLN A 85 -4.55 -11.01 10.91
C GLN A 85 -5.99 -11.54 10.81
N THR A 86 -6.85 -11.03 11.69
CA THR A 86 -8.28 -11.31 11.74
C THR A 86 -9.00 -10.79 10.50
N LYS A 87 -10.18 -11.34 10.21
CA LYS A 87 -11.03 -10.86 9.10
C LYS A 87 -11.39 -9.38 9.23
N LEU A 88 -11.53 -8.88 10.47
CA LEU A 88 -11.84 -7.48 10.75
C LEU A 88 -10.66 -6.55 10.49
N GLU A 89 -9.44 -6.96 10.85
CA GLU A 89 -8.22 -6.20 10.54
C GLU A 89 -8.02 -6.12 9.03
N LYS A 90 -8.16 -7.24 8.32
CA LYS A 90 -8.12 -7.29 6.85
C LYS A 90 -9.15 -6.38 6.18
N ALA A 91 -10.39 -6.43 6.66
CA ALA A 91 -11.45 -5.57 6.13
C ALA A 91 -11.16 -4.10 6.45
N SER A 92 -10.60 -3.79 7.62
CA SER A 92 -10.18 -2.44 8.01
C SER A 92 -9.04 -1.93 7.13
N LEU A 93 -8.06 -2.77 6.77
CA LEU A 93 -6.96 -2.43 5.84
C LEU A 93 -7.49 -1.95 4.48
N ILE A 94 -8.35 -2.77 3.87
CA ILE A 94 -8.99 -2.44 2.58
C ILE A 94 -9.89 -1.21 2.74
N GLY A 95 -10.66 -1.17 3.83
CA GLY A 95 -11.62 -0.10 4.09
C GLY A 95 -10.98 1.27 4.31
N PHE A 96 -9.87 1.36 5.06
CA PHE A 96 -9.18 2.65 5.22
C PHE A 96 -8.56 3.09 3.90
N SER A 97 -8.04 2.15 3.08
CA SER A 97 -7.46 2.45 1.77
C SER A 97 -8.52 3.03 0.82
N ILE A 98 -9.71 2.41 0.76
CA ILE A 98 -10.87 2.94 0.04
C ILE A 98 -11.23 4.33 0.54
N SER A 99 -11.33 4.49 1.86
CA SER A 99 -11.75 5.75 2.48
C SER A 99 -10.75 6.88 2.18
N LEU A 100 -9.45 6.59 2.21
CA LEU A 100 -8.41 7.56 1.87
C LEU A 100 -8.49 7.98 0.40
N LEU A 101 -8.64 7.02 -0.53
CA LEU A 101 -8.79 7.32 -1.96
C LEU A 101 -10.01 8.20 -2.24
N LEU A 102 -11.14 7.91 -1.60
CA LEU A 102 -12.35 8.72 -1.71
C LEU A 102 -12.18 10.11 -1.09
N ALA A 103 -11.55 10.20 0.08
CA ALA A 103 -11.24 11.48 0.72
C ALA A 103 -10.38 12.38 -0.18
N ILE A 104 -9.36 11.81 -0.83
CA ILE A 104 -8.50 12.52 -1.79
C ILE A 104 -9.31 12.97 -3.00
N GLN A 105 -10.10 12.08 -3.61
CA GLN A 105 -10.91 12.40 -4.79
C GLN A 105 -11.90 13.55 -4.51
N PHE A 106 -12.68 13.45 -3.43
CA PHE A 106 -13.65 14.49 -3.06
C PHE A 106 -12.96 15.76 -2.56
N GLY A 107 -11.78 15.64 -1.93
CA GLY A 107 -10.96 16.79 -1.55
C GLY A 107 -10.49 17.59 -2.76
N ILE A 108 -9.98 16.91 -3.80
CA ILE A 108 -9.61 17.53 -5.07
C ILE A 108 -10.84 18.19 -5.72
N ASN A 109 -11.98 17.51 -5.79
CA ASN A 109 -13.22 18.06 -6.33
C ASN A 109 -13.69 19.30 -5.55
N ALA A 110 -13.54 19.32 -4.22
CA ALA A 110 -13.85 20.47 -3.39
C ALA A 110 -12.93 21.65 -3.72
N ILE A 111 -11.62 21.43 -3.85
CA ILE A 111 -10.66 22.47 -4.23
C ILE A 111 -11.02 23.04 -5.61
N ILE A 112 -11.29 22.18 -6.61
CA ILE A 112 -11.69 22.61 -7.95
C ILE A 112 -12.98 23.44 -7.89
N SER A 113 -13.99 22.97 -7.16
CA SER A 113 -15.28 23.67 -7.00
C SER A 113 -15.11 25.04 -6.31
N PHE A 114 -14.19 25.13 -5.35
CA PHE A 114 -13.86 26.38 -4.67
C PHE A 114 -13.26 27.39 -5.65
N PHE A 115 -12.30 26.98 -6.47
CA PHE A 115 -11.72 27.84 -7.50
C PHE A 115 -12.77 28.28 -8.53
N MET A 116 -13.62 27.37 -9.01
CA MET A 116 -14.70 27.73 -9.94
C MET A 116 -15.65 28.76 -9.32
N PHE A 117 -16.06 28.57 -8.06
CA PHE A 117 -16.95 29.51 -7.35
C PHE A 117 -16.37 30.92 -7.20
N PHE A 118 -15.06 31.05 -6.95
CA PHE A 118 -14.43 32.35 -6.75
C PHE A 118 -14.02 33.06 -8.05
N PHE A 119 -13.67 32.31 -9.09
CA PHE A 119 -13.11 32.86 -10.33
C PHE A 119 -14.08 32.92 -11.51
N GLU A 120 -15.14 32.10 -11.54
CA GLU A 120 -16.17 32.17 -12.59
C GLU A 120 -17.26 33.18 -12.22
N LYS A 121 -17.36 34.26 -13.02
CA LYS A 121 -18.33 35.36 -12.85
C LYS A 121 -19.77 34.99 -13.28
N ASN A 122 -19.99 33.74 -13.71
CA ASN A 122 -21.26 33.26 -14.25
C ASN A 122 -21.96 32.37 -13.21
N ASN A 123 -23.16 32.75 -12.76
CA ASN A 123 -23.97 32.08 -11.73
C ASN A 123 -24.49 30.67 -12.11
N THR A 124 -23.87 29.96 -13.04
CA THR A 124 -24.14 28.54 -13.25
C THR A 124 -23.35 27.77 -12.20
N LEU A 125 -23.99 26.84 -11.49
CA LEU A 125 -23.30 25.92 -10.57
C LEU A 125 -22.31 25.04 -11.35
N SER A 126 -21.15 25.59 -11.69
CA SER A 126 -20.05 24.89 -12.31
C SER A 126 -19.37 24.07 -11.21
N SER A 127 -19.78 22.81 -11.09
CA SER A 127 -19.10 21.84 -10.24
C SER A 127 -18.67 20.66 -11.10
N PRO A 128 -17.48 20.07 -10.82
CA PRO A 128 -16.98 18.96 -11.61
C PRO A 128 -18.02 17.82 -11.62
N PRO A 129 -18.32 17.25 -12.80
CA PRO A 129 -19.29 16.18 -12.91
C PRO A 129 -18.82 14.97 -12.09
N PHE A 130 -19.72 14.41 -11.29
CA PHE A 130 -19.48 13.24 -10.46
C PHE A 130 -20.31 12.07 -10.95
N SER A 131 -19.69 10.90 -11.11
CA SER A 131 -20.38 9.65 -11.42
C SER A 131 -20.07 8.59 -10.34
N ILE A 132 -21.12 8.04 -9.74
CA ILE A 132 -21.01 6.97 -8.73
C ILE A 132 -20.34 5.73 -9.35
N LEU A 133 -20.81 5.31 -10.53
CA LEU A 133 -20.27 4.15 -11.23
C LEU A 133 -18.82 4.36 -11.68
N GLY A 134 -18.51 5.54 -12.24
CA GLY A 134 -17.13 5.88 -12.62
C GLY A 134 -16.17 5.87 -11.43
N THR A 135 -16.60 6.42 -10.29
CA THR A 135 -15.80 6.52 -9.08
C THR A 135 -15.57 5.16 -8.41
N THR A 136 -16.65 4.36 -8.29
CA THR A 136 -16.56 3.02 -7.71
C THR A 136 -15.63 2.11 -8.53
N LEU A 137 -15.79 2.08 -9.86
CA LEU A 137 -14.90 1.32 -10.75
C LEU A 137 -13.44 1.80 -10.68
N SER A 138 -13.21 3.11 -10.67
CA SER A 138 -11.85 3.65 -10.59
C SER A 138 -11.16 3.27 -9.28
N VAL A 139 -11.87 3.36 -8.15
CA VAL A 139 -11.32 2.98 -6.83
C VAL A 139 -11.06 1.48 -6.76
N SER A 140 -11.99 0.65 -7.26
CA SER A 140 -11.81 -0.80 -7.29
C SER A 140 -10.58 -1.21 -8.10
N ILE A 141 -10.34 -0.58 -9.26
CA ILE A 141 -9.16 -0.88 -10.10
C ILE A 141 -7.87 -0.47 -9.40
N ILE A 142 -7.82 0.68 -8.73
CA ILE A 142 -6.64 1.10 -7.97
C ILE A 142 -6.32 0.07 -6.87
N ILE A 143 -7.32 -0.38 -6.12
CA ILE A 143 -7.12 -1.36 -5.04
C ILE A 143 -6.65 -2.70 -5.58
N LEU A 144 -7.29 -3.21 -6.64
CA LEU A 144 -6.85 -4.45 -7.29
C LEU A 144 -5.43 -4.31 -7.84
N GLY A 145 -5.08 -3.14 -8.37
CA GLY A 145 -3.73 -2.80 -8.81
C GLY A 145 -2.72 -2.87 -7.67
N ILE A 146 -3.01 -2.24 -6.52
CA ILE A 146 -2.15 -2.27 -5.33
C ILE A 146 -1.96 -3.71 -4.85
N LEU A 147 -3.04 -4.49 -4.72
CA LEU A 147 -2.95 -5.89 -4.30
C LEU A 147 -2.13 -6.74 -5.28
N PHE A 148 -2.30 -6.50 -6.58
CA PHE A 148 -1.52 -7.17 -7.62
C PHE A 148 -0.03 -6.81 -7.55
N ILE A 149 0.30 -5.54 -7.31
CA ILE A 149 1.68 -5.07 -7.13
C ILE A 149 2.31 -5.73 -5.89
N LEU A 150 1.62 -5.74 -4.75
CA LEU A 150 2.10 -6.40 -3.53
C LEU A 150 2.32 -7.90 -3.76
N TYR A 151 1.41 -8.56 -4.46
CA TYR A 151 1.58 -9.96 -4.86
C TYR A 151 2.83 -10.18 -5.72
N LEU A 152 3.08 -9.31 -6.71
CA LEU A 152 4.29 -9.39 -7.54
C LEU A 152 5.56 -9.16 -6.71
N LEU A 153 5.57 -8.16 -5.83
CA LEU A 153 6.71 -7.88 -4.94
C LEU A 153 7.02 -9.08 -4.05
N LYS A 154 6.01 -9.67 -3.41
CA LYS A 154 6.20 -10.88 -2.60
C LYS A 154 6.71 -12.06 -3.44
N ARG A 155 6.13 -12.29 -4.61
CA ARG A 155 6.50 -13.43 -5.46
C ARG A 155 7.93 -13.34 -5.99
N TYR A 156 8.44 -12.13 -6.18
CA TYR A 156 9.76 -11.90 -6.76
C TYR A 156 10.80 -11.43 -5.74
N SER A 157 10.49 -11.39 -4.44
CA SER A 157 11.39 -10.89 -3.40
C SER A 157 12.73 -11.63 -3.40
N PHE A 158 12.73 -12.96 -3.47
CA PHE A 158 13.95 -13.79 -3.48
C PHE A 158 14.61 -13.94 -4.87
N ASN A 159 14.12 -13.24 -5.90
CA ASN A 159 14.57 -13.43 -7.27
C ASN A 159 15.50 -12.27 -7.71
N GLN A 160 16.76 -12.33 -7.23
CA GLN A 160 17.75 -11.24 -7.35
C GLN A 160 18.05 -10.77 -8.79
N LYS A 161 17.80 -11.60 -9.81
CA LYS A 161 18.01 -11.22 -11.22
C LYS A 161 16.72 -10.74 -11.88
N MET A 162 16.47 -9.44 -11.80
CA MET A 162 15.43 -8.78 -12.60
C MET A 162 15.86 -8.67 -14.06
N ASN A 163 15.42 -9.62 -14.89
CA ASN A 163 15.50 -9.51 -16.35
C ASN A 163 14.78 -8.23 -16.84
N TRP A 164 15.24 -7.64 -17.95
CA TRP A 164 14.61 -6.43 -18.52
C TRP A 164 13.10 -6.63 -18.73
N LYS A 165 12.67 -7.77 -19.27
CA LYS A 165 11.24 -8.12 -19.41
C LYS A 165 10.46 -7.97 -18.09
N ARG A 166 11.05 -8.34 -16.94
CA ARG A 166 10.43 -8.17 -15.63
C ARG A 166 10.39 -6.69 -15.21
N ARG A 167 11.43 -5.90 -15.46
CA ARG A 167 11.42 -4.46 -15.18
C ARG A 167 10.29 -3.75 -15.93
N ILE A 168 10.11 -4.09 -17.21
CA ILE A 168 8.99 -3.61 -18.02
C ILE A 168 7.66 -4.07 -17.42
N LEU A 169 7.53 -5.34 -17.02
CA LEU A 169 6.33 -5.87 -16.39
C LEU A 169 5.96 -5.10 -15.11
N PHE A 170 6.93 -4.81 -14.24
CA PHE A 170 6.70 -3.99 -13.04
C PHE A 170 6.26 -2.58 -13.42
N GLY A 171 6.95 -1.92 -14.38
CA GLY A 171 6.54 -0.60 -14.87
C GLY A 171 5.08 -0.56 -15.35
N PHE A 172 4.67 -1.55 -16.14
CA PHE A 172 3.27 -1.67 -16.57
C PHE A 172 2.32 -2.01 -15.42
N ALA A 173 2.72 -2.86 -14.48
CA ALA A 173 1.88 -3.21 -13.33
C ALA A 173 1.56 -1.99 -12.44
N PHE A 174 2.50 -1.04 -12.32
CA PHE A 174 2.27 0.23 -11.61
C PHE A 174 1.45 1.23 -12.44
N ALA A 175 1.77 1.41 -13.72
CA ALA A 175 1.13 2.44 -14.54
C ALA A 175 -0.32 2.08 -14.94
N THR A 176 -0.56 0.80 -15.26
CA THR A 176 -1.84 0.36 -15.84
C THR A 176 -3.03 0.64 -14.92
N PRO A 177 -3.04 0.26 -13.62
CA PRO A 177 -4.19 0.52 -12.75
C PRO A 177 -4.50 2.00 -12.62
N PHE A 178 -3.47 2.84 -12.47
CA PHE A 178 -3.63 4.29 -12.33
C PHE A 178 -4.22 4.92 -13.62
N CYS A 179 -3.61 4.65 -14.77
CA CYS A 179 -4.08 5.17 -16.06
C CYS A 179 -5.51 4.69 -16.37
N SER A 180 -5.81 3.42 -16.10
CA SER A 180 -7.14 2.83 -16.29
C SER A 180 -8.19 3.50 -15.41
N ALA A 181 -7.86 3.72 -14.14
CA ALA A 181 -8.76 4.35 -13.19
C ALA A 181 -9.09 5.79 -13.59
N VAL A 182 -8.09 6.58 -13.99
CA VAL A 182 -8.30 7.95 -14.48
C VAL A 182 -9.12 7.96 -15.76
N PHE A 183 -8.78 7.11 -16.73
CA PHE A 183 -9.51 7.01 -17.99
C PHE A 183 -10.98 6.66 -17.79
N LEU A 184 -11.28 5.65 -16.96
CA LEU A 184 -12.65 5.25 -16.65
C LEU A 184 -13.41 6.37 -15.95
N ASN A 185 -12.77 7.04 -14.98
CA ASN A 185 -13.42 8.15 -14.28
C ASN A 185 -13.83 9.26 -15.26
N ILE A 186 -12.93 9.67 -16.15
CA ILE A 186 -13.21 10.69 -17.19
C ILE A 186 -14.25 10.19 -18.19
N TYR A 187 -14.18 8.94 -18.63
CA TYR A 187 -15.13 8.36 -19.57
C TYR A 187 -16.56 8.40 -19.02
N PHE A 188 -16.76 7.96 -17.77
CA PHE A 188 -18.08 7.97 -17.13
C PHE A 188 -18.57 9.39 -16.81
N GLN A 189 -17.68 10.33 -16.53
CA GLN A 189 -18.05 11.74 -16.35
C GLN A 189 -18.57 12.41 -17.63
N LYS A 190 -18.29 11.87 -18.81
CA LYS A 190 -18.83 12.37 -20.09
C LYS A 190 -20.18 11.74 -20.47
N GLN A 191 -20.63 10.70 -19.76
CA GLN A 191 -21.86 9.99 -20.10
C GLN A 191 -23.08 10.63 -19.43
N PRO A 192 -24.08 11.12 -20.18
CA PRO A 192 -25.10 12.03 -19.66
C PRO A 192 -26.08 11.41 -18.64
N TYR A 193 -26.19 10.09 -18.56
CA TYR A 193 -27.27 9.42 -17.84
C TYR A 193 -26.99 9.16 -16.34
N LEU A 194 -25.76 9.42 -15.85
CA LEU A 194 -25.30 9.04 -14.51
C LEU A 194 -24.43 10.12 -13.83
N ILE A 195 -24.62 11.38 -14.20
CA ILE A 195 -23.84 12.52 -13.69
C ILE A 195 -24.62 13.28 -12.63
N TYR A 196 -23.95 13.58 -11.54
CA TYR A 196 -24.41 14.48 -10.49
C TYR A 196 -23.44 15.65 -10.38
N HIS A 197 -23.97 16.83 -10.09
CA HIS A 197 -23.14 17.99 -9.77
C HIS A 197 -23.22 18.21 -8.26
N LEU A 198 -22.08 18.05 -7.60
CA LEU A 198 -21.96 18.27 -6.16
C LEU A 198 -21.37 19.64 -5.91
N ASN A 199 -22.05 20.43 -5.10
CA ASN A 199 -21.55 21.76 -4.72
C ASN A 199 -20.27 21.65 -3.88
N PHE A 200 -19.54 22.76 -3.77
CA PHE A 200 -18.35 22.86 -2.92
C PHE A 200 -18.56 22.27 -1.51
N TRP A 201 -19.63 22.70 -0.81
CA TRP A 201 -19.93 22.23 0.55
C TRP A 201 -20.20 20.73 0.62
N GLN A 202 -20.85 20.16 -0.40
CA GLN A 202 -21.13 18.73 -0.46
C GLN A 202 -19.84 17.93 -0.66
N ASN A 203 -18.98 18.33 -1.60
CA ASN A 203 -17.67 17.70 -1.81
C ASN A 203 -16.80 17.77 -0.55
N ALA A 204 -16.75 18.94 0.11
CA ALA A 204 -15.97 19.13 1.33
C ALA A 204 -16.48 18.25 2.48
N LEU A 205 -17.80 18.18 2.69
CA LEU A 205 -18.40 17.35 3.75
C LEU A 205 -18.13 15.86 3.50
N ILE A 206 -18.29 15.38 2.27
CA ILE A 206 -18.01 13.98 1.90
C ILE A 206 -16.52 13.66 2.10
N ALA A 207 -15.61 14.56 1.70
CA ALA A 207 -14.18 14.39 1.90
C ALA A 207 -13.81 14.26 3.40
N ILE A 208 -14.36 15.14 4.24
CA ILE A 208 -14.15 15.09 5.70
C ILE A 208 -14.70 13.80 6.29
N LEU A 209 -15.89 13.36 5.86
CA LEU A 209 -16.51 12.11 6.33
C LEU A 209 -15.60 10.91 6.02
N PHE A 210 -15.13 10.80 4.77
CA PHE A 210 -14.22 9.71 4.40
C PHE A 210 -12.86 9.81 5.08
N PHE A 211 -12.35 11.02 5.36
CA PHE A 211 -11.12 11.20 6.13
C PHE A 211 -11.26 10.74 7.58
N ILE A 212 -12.40 11.02 8.22
CA ILE A 212 -12.70 10.51 9.57
C ILE A 212 -12.81 8.99 9.53
N LEU A 213 -13.53 8.43 8.55
CA LEU A 213 -13.65 6.99 8.37
C LEU A 213 -12.29 6.32 8.16
N TYR A 214 -11.42 6.93 7.35
CA TYR A 214 -10.03 6.53 7.17
C TYR A 214 -9.30 6.42 8.52
N LYS A 215 -9.34 7.47 9.36
CA LYS A 215 -8.66 7.45 10.67
C LYS A 215 -9.19 6.37 11.61
N LEU A 216 -10.50 6.16 11.61
CA LEU A 216 -11.13 5.12 12.45
C LEU A 216 -10.73 3.71 12.01
N LEU A 217 -10.76 3.45 10.70
CA LEU A 217 -10.40 2.16 10.13
C LEU A 217 -8.90 1.89 10.22
N TYR A 218 -8.06 2.90 10.03
CA TYR A 218 -6.60 2.82 10.20
C TYR A 218 -6.24 2.38 11.63
N LYS A 219 -6.85 3.00 12.64
CA LYS A 219 -6.64 2.57 14.04
C LYS A 219 -7.07 1.11 14.29
N LYS A 220 -8.07 0.62 13.56
CA LYS A 220 -8.62 -0.74 13.74
C LYS A 220 -7.88 -1.79 12.92
N SER A 221 -7.11 -1.39 11.91
CA SER A 221 -6.36 -2.34 11.10
C SER A 221 -5.12 -2.91 11.79
N ASN A 222 -4.73 -2.39 12.96
CA ASN A 222 -3.49 -2.76 13.65
C ASN A 222 -2.28 -2.70 12.69
N PHE A 223 -2.29 -1.63 11.88
CA PHE A 223 -1.29 -1.15 10.94
C PHE A 223 -0.90 0.28 11.38
#